data_AF-A0A3L7WBW6-F1
#
_entry.id   AF-A0A3L7WBW6-F1
#
_cell.length_a   1.000
_cell.length_b   1.000
_cell.length_c   1.000
_cell.angle_alpha   90.00
_cell.angle_beta   90.00
_cell.angle_gamma   90.00
#
_symmetry.space_group_name_H-M   'P 1'
#
loop_
_entity.id
_entity.type
_entity.pdbx_description
1 polymer ?
#
loop_
_entity_poly.entity_id
_entity_poly.type
_entity_poly.pdbx_seq_one_letter_code
_entity_poly.pdbx_strand_id
1 'polypeptide(L)'
;MTALRRRWRAALFAITALVVVTAQAATVIASEPAIRREAALRPAVEGYGEVRATAVPQPTAVAIVITEPGLRSPVPVTNIQTAQTSSGALTTITTAAPSGANARVEVPAGALPNGALVQLGAITDPTALIAASPPPESARVFAGFQLTATLAGGPRITDGFASPITLRLSLAAPPTGTTEPLQLAFWNGAEWVVQPATITRSANGTLEVIAQLDHFTLFAVLSQPEAPFAGAFPAPGSYDTPIWDGLTNTPVASAAHLRPDIRAIYAYDPASQTWRTYIEAAPNAASEQFTLRNGQLVIVLTLAPPLAITPV
;
A
#
# COMPACT_ATOMS: atom_id res chain seq x y z
N MET A 1 -1.54 37.15 34.53
CA MET A 1 -0.83 37.58 33.29
C MET A 1 -1.01 36.63 32.08
N THR A 2 -1.78 35.54 32.16
CA THR A 2 -1.85 34.49 31.11
C THR A 2 -3.03 34.60 30.13
N ALA A 3 -4.14 35.25 30.53
CA ALA A 3 -5.32 35.39 29.66
C ALA A 3 -5.15 36.45 28.55
N LEU A 4 -4.43 37.53 28.83
CA LEU A 4 -4.25 38.64 27.88
C LEU A 4 -3.39 38.24 26.68
N ARG A 5 -2.30 37.48 26.88
CA ARG A 5 -1.45 36.96 25.80
C ARG A 5 -2.19 35.98 24.88
N ARG A 6 -3.14 35.20 25.40
CA ARG A 6 -3.95 34.27 24.59
C ARG A 6 -4.91 35.02 23.66
N ARG A 7 -5.56 36.08 24.17
CA ARG A 7 -6.45 36.95 23.37
C ARG A 7 -5.70 37.69 22.27
N TRP A 8 -4.48 38.16 22.54
CA TRP A 8 -3.64 38.81 21.53
C TRP A 8 -3.19 37.88 20.40
N ARG A 9 -2.85 36.63 20.70
CA ARG A 9 -2.50 35.65 19.64
C ARG A 9 -3.69 35.33 18.73
N ALA A 10 -4.88 35.14 19.28
CA ALA A 10 -6.09 34.90 18.49
C ALA A 10 -6.45 36.08 17.57
N ALA A 11 -6.31 37.32 18.07
CA ALA A 11 -6.53 38.52 17.27
C ALA A 11 -5.51 38.65 16.12
N LEU A 12 -4.23 38.35 16.38
CA LEU A 12 -3.19 38.40 15.35
C LEU A 12 -3.46 37.40 14.22
N PHE A 13 -3.87 36.17 14.56
CA PHE A 13 -4.24 35.15 13.57
C PHE A 13 -5.45 35.56 12.72
N ALA A 14 -6.49 36.15 13.33
CA ALA A 14 -7.66 36.62 12.61
C ALA A 14 -7.34 37.75 11.62
N ILE A 15 -6.47 38.70 12.01
CA ILE A 15 -6.03 39.80 11.13
C ILE A 15 -5.20 39.26 9.96
N THR A 16 -4.30 38.30 10.22
CA THR A 16 -3.45 37.73 9.17
C THR A 16 -4.27 36.92 8.17
N ALA A 17 -5.25 36.15 8.63
CA ALA A 17 -6.17 35.42 7.77
C ALA A 17 -7.02 36.35 6.89
N LEU A 18 -7.50 37.47 7.43
CA LEU A 18 -8.29 38.45 6.68
C LEU A 18 -7.47 39.10 5.55
N VAL A 19 -6.20 39.45 5.81
CA VAL A 19 -5.31 40.05 4.80
C VAL A 19 -5.03 39.08 3.65
N VAL A 20 -4.83 37.79 3.94
CA VAL A 20 -4.58 36.77 2.92
C VAL A 20 -5.81 36.55 2.03
N VAL A 21 -7.03 36.53 2.62
CA VAL A 21 -8.27 36.38 1.85
C VAL A 21 -8.52 37.58 0.92
N THR A 22 -8.23 38.81 1.37
CA THR A 22 -8.37 40.00 0.51
C THR A 22 -7.36 40.04 -0.63
N ALA A 23 -6.15 39.52 -0.45
CA ALA A 23 -5.14 39.47 -1.50
C ALA A 23 -5.45 38.43 -2.60
N GLN A 24 -6.09 37.31 -2.23
CA GLN A 24 -6.52 36.28 -3.19
C GLN A 24 -7.76 36.71 -4.00
N ALA A 25 -8.67 37.52 -3.41
CA ALA A 25 -9.81 38.06 -4.15
C ALA A 25 -9.38 39.07 -5.23
N ALA A 26 -8.32 39.85 -5.00
CA ALA A 26 -7.83 40.84 -5.96
C ALA A 26 -7.14 40.21 -7.20
N THR A 27 -6.61 38.99 -7.08
CA THR A 27 -5.92 38.31 -8.19
C THR A 27 -6.89 37.60 -9.15
N VAL A 28 -8.05 37.15 -8.67
CA VAL A 28 -9.08 36.50 -9.52
C VAL A 28 -9.80 37.50 -10.43
N ILE A 29 -9.98 38.75 -9.98
CA ILE A 29 -10.67 39.79 -10.77
C ILE A 29 -9.78 40.34 -11.91
N ALA A 30 -8.45 40.17 -11.83
CA ALA A 30 -7.53 40.65 -12.85
C ALA A 30 -7.39 39.72 -14.08
N SER A 31 -7.83 38.46 -14.01
CA SER A 31 -7.68 37.47 -15.09
C SER A 31 -8.86 37.38 -16.07
N GLU A 32 -9.95 38.11 -15.85
CA GLU A 32 -11.19 37.92 -16.61
C GLU A 32 -11.35 38.69 -17.96
N PRO A 33 -10.54 39.71 -18.33
CA PRO A 33 -10.76 40.38 -19.63
C PRO A 33 -10.13 39.68 -20.83
N ALA A 34 -9.30 38.64 -20.64
CA ALA A 34 -8.61 37.97 -21.75
C ALA A 34 -9.52 36.98 -22.54
N ILE A 35 -10.49 36.36 -21.87
CA ILE A 35 -11.30 35.28 -22.48
C ILE A 35 -12.41 35.81 -23.41
N ARG A 36 -12.81 37.08 -23.29
CA ARG A 36 -13.86 37.66 -24.15
C ARG A 36 -13.39 38.18 -25.51
N ARG A 37 -12.09 38.26 -25.80
CA ARG A 37 -11.61 38.76 -27.11
C ARG A 37 -11.45 37.69 -28.19
N GLU A 38 -11.51 36.41 -27.85
CA GLU A 38 -11.35 35.31 -28.84
C GLU A 38 -12.64 34.85 -29.51
N ALA A 39 -13.82 35.30 -29.03
CA ALA A 39 -15.10 34.93 -29.62
C ALA A 39 -15.49 35.76 -30.87
N ALA A 40 -14.73 36.80 -31.23
CA ALA A 40 -15.10 37.75 -32.30
C ALA A 40 -14.45 37.49 -33.68
N LEU A 41 -13.63 36.45 -33.83
CA LEU A 41 -12.86 36.20 -35.05
C LEU A 41 -12.99 34.75 -35.55
N ARG A 42 -14.22 34.24 -35.68
CA ARG A 42 -14.46 33.03 -36.49
C ARG A 42 -14.93 33.41 -37.89
N PRO A 43 -14.09 33.26 -38.94
CA PRO A 43 -14.56 33.31 -40.31
C PRO A 43 -15.47 32.10 -40.57
N ALA A 44 -16.59 32.35 -41.24
CA ALA A 44 -17.47 31.31 -41.77
C ALA A 44 -16.72 30.54 -42.87
N VAL A 45 -16.33 29.30 -42.59
CA VAL A 45 -15.76 28.39 -43.59
C VAL A 45 -16.84 27.38 -43.94
N GLU A 46 -17.57 27.66 -45.02
CA GLU A 46 -18.39 26.68 -45.73
C GLU A 46 -17.47 25.76 -46.51
N GLY A 47 -17.39 24.50 -46.07
CA GLY A 47 -16.59 23.47 -46.72
C GLY A 47 -16.77 22.13 -46.04
N TYR A 48 -17.79 21.38 -46.47
CA TYR A 48 -18.00 19.99 -46.06
C TYR A 48 -16.93 19.10 -46.73
N GLY A 49 -15.74 19.03 -46.14
CA GLY A 49 -14.81 17.93 -46.33
C GLY A 49 -14.94 16.99 -45.13
N GLU A 50 -15.14 15.69 -45.36
CA GLU A 50 -15.08 14.66 -44.32
C GLU A 50 -13.75 14.75 -43.57
N VAL A 51 -13.77 15.37 -42.39
CA VAL A 51 -12.64 15.35 -41.46
C VAL A 51 -12.58 13.95 -40.86
N ARG A 52 -11.73 13.09 -41.43
CA ARG A 52 -11.33 11.85 -40.74
C ARG A 52 -10.77 12.24 -39.39
N ALA A 53 -11.34 11.69 -38.31
CA ALA A 53 -10.86 11.92 -36.96
C ALA A 53 -9.39 11.50 -36.87
N THR A 54 -8.49 12.47 -36.85
CA THR A 54 -7.08 12.23 -36.51
C THR A 54 -7.06 11.78 -35.06
N ALA A 55 -6.66 10.54 -34.81
CA ALA A 55 -6.51 10.01 -33.46
C ALA A 55 -5.57 10.93 -32.66
N VAL A 56 -6.10 11.58 -31.63
CA VAL A 56 -5.28 12.36 -30.70
C VAL A 56 -4.34 11.37 -30.03
N PRO A 57 -3.00 11.58 -30.10
CA PRO A 57 -2.06 10.68 -29.45
C PRO A 57 -2.40 10.61 -27.96
N GLN A 58 -2.69 9.40 -27.47
CA GLN A 58 -2.90 9.15 -26.06
C GLN A 58 -1.59 9.52 -25.34
N PRO A 59 -1.61 10.46 -24.37
CA PRO A 59 -0.39 10.85 -23.68
C PRO A 59 0.21 9.61 -23.01
N THR A 60 1.45 9.29 -23.36
CA THR A 60 2.21 8.23 -22.70
C THR A 60 2.32 8.61 -21.23
N ALA A 61 1.64 7.86 -20.36
CA ALA A 61 1.69 8.10 -18.92
C ALA A 61 3.15 7.91 -18.45
N VAL A 62 3.82 9.01 -18.13
CA VAL A 62 5.14 8.95 -17.51
C VAL A 62 4.95 8.34 -16.13
N ALA A 63 5.57 7.20 -15.87
CA ALA A 63 5.60 6.60 -14.55
C ALA A 63 6.26 7.60 -13.58
N ILE A 64 5.50 8.10 -12.62
CA ILE A 64 6.04 8.98 -11.59
C ILE A 64 6.60 8.07 -10.51
N VAL A 65 7.89 8.22 -10.23
CA VAL A 65 8.54 7.61 -9.08
C VAL A 65 8.22 8.47 -7.87
N ILE A 66 7.48 7.92 -6.91
CA ILE A 66 7.21 8.60 -5.65
C ILE A 66 8.04 7.96 -4.55
N THR A 67 8.65 8.79 -3.72
CA THR A 67 9.40 8.38 -2.54
C THR A 67 8.53 8.51 -1.30
N GLU A 68 8.22 7.38 -0.65
CA GLU A 68 7.71 7.38 0.72
C GLU A 68 8.89 7.31 1.71
N PRO A 69 8.76 7.93 2.90
CA PRO A 69 9.75 7.75 3.95
C PRO A 69 10.02 6.26 4.22
N GLY A 70 11.31 5.92 4.38
CA GLY A 70 11.75 4.59 4.77
C GLY A 70 11.65 3.47 3.73
N LEU A 71 11.20 3.76 2.50
CA LEU A 71 11.34 2.80 1.41
C LEU A 71 12.81 2.52 1.11
N ARG A 72 13.14 1.25 0.89
CA ARG A 72 14.49 0.80 0.49
C ARG A 72 14.81 1.13 -0.97
N SER A 73 13.78 1.27 -1.79
CA SER A 73 13.89 1.59 -3.21
C SER A 73 12.62 2.29 -3.72
N PRO A 74 12.70 3.02 -4.84
CA PRO A 74 11.51 3.49 -5.57
C PRO A 74 10.49 2.38 -5.85
N VAL A 75 9.20 2.73 -5.77
CA VAL A 75 8.10 1.85 -6.22
C VAL A 75 7.46 2.46 -7.47
N PRO A 76 7.34 1.71 -8.58
CA PRO A 76 6.72 2.22 -9.80
C PRO A 76 5.20 2.33 -9.65
N VAL A 77 4.68 3.50 -10.03
CA VAL A 77 3.26 3.85 -9.95
C VAL A 77 2.73 4.20 -11.34
N THR A 78 1.52 3.75 -11.66
CA THR A 78 0.80 4.08 -12.90
C THR A 78 -0.60 4.60 -12.62
N ASN A 79 -1.28 5.00 -13.70
CA ASN A 79 -2.68 5.41 -13.71
C ASN A 79 -2.98 6.48 -12.65
N ILE A 80 -2.02 7.38 -12.44
CA ILE A 80 -2.10 8.41 -11.42
C ILE A 80 -3.23 9.37 -11.79
N GLN A 81 -4.23 9.40 -10.94
CA GLN A 81 -5.32 10.37 -11.03
C GLN A 81 -5.10 11.46 -10.00
N THR A 82 -5.34 12.70 -10.39
CA THR A 82 -5.21 13.86 -9.51
C THR A 82 -6.54 14.59 -9.46
N ALA A 83 -6.97 15.00 -8.27
CA ALA A 83 -8.08 15.93 -8.12
C ALA A 83 -7.76 16.99 -7.07
N GLN A 84 -8.34 18.17 -7.28
CA GLN A 84 -8.24 19.28 -6.34
C GLN A 84 -9.44 19.24 -5.39
N THR A 85 -9.18 19.37 -4.09
CA THR A 85 -10.22 19.45 -3.07
C THR A 85 -10.94 20.80 -3.11
N SER A 86 -12.22 20.78 -2.75
CA SER A 86 -13.05 21.97 -2.60
C SER A 86 -13.66 22.02 -1.21
N SER A 87 -13.93 23.22 -0.70
CA SER A 87 -14.62 23.40 0.58
C SER A 87 -16.12 23.05 0.54
N GLY A 88 -16.73 22.92 -0.65
CA GLY A 88 -18.18 22.80 -0.81
C GLY A 88 -18.69 21.48 -1.40
N ALA A 89 -17.80 20.61 -1.88
CA ALA A 89 -18.22 19.37 -2.54
C ALA A 89 -17.29 18.20 -2.20
N LEU A 90 -17.86 17.00 -2.27
CA LEU A 90 -17.14 15.73 -2.20
C LEU A 90 -16.19 15.62 -3.39
N THR A 91 -14.90 15.38 -3.14
CA THR A 91 -13.94 15.06 -4.20
C THR A 91 -13.81 13.56 -4.32
N THR A 92 -14.02 13.02 -5.53
CA THR A 92 -13.86 11.58 -5.83
C THR A 92 -12.70 11.38 -6.80
N ILE A 93 -11.85 10.39 -6.52
CA ILE A 93 -10.75 9.96 -7.40
C ILE A 93 -10.84 8.46 -7.57
N THR A 94 -10.68 7.95 -8.79
CA THR A 94 -10.74 6.52 -9.09
C THR A 94 -9.57 6.11 -9.97
N THR A 95 -8.86 5.04 -9.62
CA THR A 95 -7.82 4.46 -10.48
C THR A 95 -7.98 2.94 -10.60
N ALA A 96 -7.32 2.35 -11.59
CA ALA A 96 -7.27 0.92 -11.80
C ALA A 96 -5.80 0.47 -11.88
N ALA A 97 -5.47 -0.64 -11.22
CA ALA A 97 -4.18 -1.30 -11.31
C ALA A 97 -4.14 -2.25 -12.51
N PRO A 98 -2.96 -2.53 -13.08
CA PRO A 98 -2.81 -3.56 -14.12
C PRO A 98 -3.30 -4.95 -13.71
N SER A 99 -3.33 -5.24 -12.41
CA SER A 99 -3.89 -6.48 -11.85
C SER A 99 -5.43 -6.57 -11.94
N GLY A 100 -6.10 -5.52 -12.40
CA GLY A 100 -7.57 -5.40 -12.42
C GLY A 100 -8.17 -4.90 -11.12
N ALA A 101 -7.36 -4.65 -10.08
CA ALA A 101 -7.83 -4.02 -8.84
C ALA A 101 -8.16 -2.54 -9.06
N ASN A 102 -9.30 -2.08 -8.58
CA ASN A 102 -9.72 -0.69 -8.64
C ASN A 102 -9.63 -0.06 -7.25
N ALA A 103 -9.26 1.22 -7.20
CA ALA A 103 -9.30 2.02 -5.99
C ALA A 103 -10.12 3.28 -6.23
N ARG A 104 -10.92 3.66 -5.24
CA ARG A 104 -11.70 4.88 -5.20
C ARG A 104 -11.46 5.58 -3.86
N VAL A 105 -11.12 6.85 -3.92
CA VAL A 105 -10.97 7.71 -2.75
C VAL A 105 -12.08 8.77 -2.78
N GLU A 106 -12.76 8.92 -1.65
CA GLU A 106 -13.82 9.91 -1.43
C GLU A 106 -13.35 10.85 -0.31
N VAL A 107 -13.01 12.09 -0.67
CA VAL A 107 -12.55 13.13 0.26
C VAL A 107 -13.73 14.05 0.58
N PRO A 108 -14.28 14.01 1.80
CA PRO A 108 -15.39 14.88 2.19
C PRO A 108 -15.04 16.37 2.06
N ALA A 109 -16.06 17.19 1.85
CA ALA A 109 -15.90 18.65 1.81
C ALA A 109 -15.25 19.13 3.13
N GLY A 110 -14.16 19.89 3.00
CA GLY A 110 -13.43 20.43 4.15
C GLY A 110 -12.55 19.43 4.92
N ALA A 111 -12.47 18.15 4.53
CA ALA A 111 -11.58 17.19 5.16
C ALA A 111 -10.09 17.58 5.03
N LEU A 112 -9.74 18.24 3.93
CA LEU A 112 -8.43 18.80 3.64
C LEU A 112 -8.52 20.31 3.36
N PRO A 113 -7.39 21.06 3.42
CA PRO A 113 -7.37 22.46 3.02
C PRO A 113 -7.87 22.67 1.59
N ASN A 114 -8.66 23.73 1.39
CA ASN A 114 -9.20 24.05 0.08
C ASN A 114 -8.09 24.20 -0.97
N GLY A 115 -8.22 23.52 -2.10
CA GLY A 115 -7.21 23.53 -3.16
C GLY A 115 -6.06 22.53 -2.97
N ALA A 116 -6.08 21.67 -1.96
CA ALA A 116 -5.13 20.56 -1.87
C ALA A 116 -5.30 19.62 -3.07
N LEU A 117 -4.18 19.22 -3.68
CA LEU A 117 -4.11 18.25 -4.77
C LEU A 117 -3.96 16.86 -4.16
N VAL A 118 -4.97 16.02 -4.34
CA VAL A 118 -4.95 14.62 -3.91
C VAL A 118 -4.64 13.77 -5.13
N GLN A 119 -3.69 12.85 -4.99
CA GLN A 119 -3.28 11.94 -6.06
C GLN A 119 -3.45 10.49 -5.60
N LEU A 120 -4.04 9.69 -6.47
CA LEU A 120 -4.22 8.25 -6.28
C LEU A 120 -3.56 7.53 -7.45
N GLY A 121 -2.57 6.69 -7.16
CA GLY A 121 -1.85 5.89 -8.13
C GLY A 121 -1.90 4.41 -7.80
N ALA A 122 -1.86 3.57 -8.83
CA ALA A 122 -1.79 2.13 -8.68
C ALA A 122 -0.34 1.65 -8.78
N ILE A 123 0.06 0.73 -7.90
CA ILE A 123 1.38 0.12 -7.96
C ILE A 123 1.39 -0.92 -9.08
N THR A 124 2.31 -0.77 -10.04
CA THR A 124 2.38 -1.65 -11.22
C THR A 124 3.07 -2.97 -10.97
N ASP A 125 4.04 -2.95 -10.05
CA ASP A 125 4.94 -4.08 -9.82
C ASP A 125 4.92 -4.45 -8.33
N PRO A 126 4.16 -5.49 -7.95
CA PRO A 126 4.15 -6.01 -6.58
C PRO A 126 5.53 -6.47 -6.12
N THR A 127 6.43 -6.91 -7.01
CA THR A 127 7.77 -7.35 -6.63
C THR A 127 8.66 -6.17 -6.23
N ALA A 128 8.57 -5.05 -6.95
CA ALA A 128 9.22 -3.80 -6.57
C ALA A 128 8.68 -3.26 -5.24
N LEU A 129 7.38 -3.39 -5.00
CA LEU A 129 6.75 -3.02 -3.73
C LEU A 129 7.27 -3.87 -2.56
N ILE A 130 7.37 -5.18 -2.73
CA ILE A 130 7.91 -6.10 -1.72
C ILE A 130 9.39 -5.80 -1.43
N ALA A 131 10.18 -5.49 -2.47
CA ALA A 131 11.59 -5.13 -2.30
C ALA A 131 11.76 -3.80 -1.54
N ALA A 132 10.94 -2.80 -1.87
CA ALA A 132 10.99 -1.46 -1.27
C ALA A 132 10.49 -1.43 0.17
N SER A 133 9.45 -2.20 0.47
CA SER A 133 8.76 -2.26 1.76
C SER A 133 8.37 -3.72 2.04
N PRO A 134 9.27 -4.54 2.59
CA PRO A 134 9.00 -5.96 2.84
C PRO A 134 7.75 -6.14 3.73
N PRO A 135 6.75 -6.92 3.31
CA PRO A 135 5.59 -7.22 4.13
C PRO A 135 5.98 -8.05 5.37
N PRO A 136 5.08 -8.16 6.38
CA PRO A 136 5.26 -9.11 7.47
C PRO A 136 5.50 -10.51 6.92
N GLU A 137 6.21 -11.32 7.70
CA GLU A 137 6.57 -12.67 7.26
C GLU A 137 5.33 -13.47 6.83
N SER A 138 5.46 -14.21 5.72
CA SER A 138 4.39 -15.02 5.14
C SER A 138 3.19 -14.24 4.58
N ALA A 139 3.17 -12.91 4.70
CA ALA A 139 2.13 -12.10 4.09
C ALA A 139 2.36 -11.97 2.57
N ARG A 140 1.29 -12.10 1.80
CA ARG A 140 1.31 -11.96 0.33
C ARG A 140 0.62 -10.68 -0.08
N VAL A 141 1.26 -9.91 -0.96
CA VAL A 141 0.69 -8.66 -1.49
C VAL A 141 -0.20 -8.96 -2.69
N PHE A 142 -1.48 -8.58 -2.62
CA PHE A 142 -2.45 -8.73 -3.73
C PHE A 142 -2.49 -7.51 -4.64
N ALA A 143 -2.54 -6.33 -4.04
CA ALA A 143 -2.61 -5.05 -4.73
C ALA A 143 -1.99 -3.98 -3.84
N GLY A 144 -1.34 -3.01 -4.47
CA GLY A 144 -0.79 -1.83 -3.81
C GLY A 144 -1.34 -0.56 -4.47
N PHE A 145 -1.59 0.45 -3.64
CA PHE A 145 -2.00 1.79 -4.08
C PHE A 145 -1.23 2.83 -3.31
N GLN A 146 -0.91 3.93 -3.97
CA GLN A 146 -0.32 5.07 -3.32
C GLN A 146 -1.30 6.22 -3.32
N LEU A 147 -1.46 6.82 -2.15
CA LEU A 147 -2.32 7.97 -1.95
C LEU A 147 -1.48 9.09 -1.36
N THR A 148 -1.42 10.22 -2.05
CA THR A 148 -0.70 11.41 -1.60
C THR A 148 -1.61 12.63 -1.65
N ALA A 149 -1.30 13.63 -0.85
CA ALA A 149 -1.86 14.95 -1.03
C ALA A 149 -0.80 16.04 -0.84
N THR A 150 -0.92 17.13 -1.58
CA THR A 150 -0.05 18.29 -1.49
C THR A 150 -0.88 19.56 -1.47
N LEU A 151 -0.41 20.58 -0.73
CA LEU A 151 -0.93 21.93 -0.93
C LEU A 151 -0.47 22.42 -2.31
N ALA A 152 -1.29 23.20 -3.01
CA ALA A 152 -0.91 23.77 -4.30
C ALA A 152 0.40 24.58 -4.17
N GLY A 153 1.49 24.09 -4.77
CA GLY A 153 2.83 24.68 -4.63
C GLY A 153 3.45 24.58 -3.24
N GLY A 154 2.87 23.77 -2.34
CA GLY A 154 3.24 23.67 -0.93
C GLY A 154 3.72 22.28 -0.52
N PRO A 155 3.86 22.04 0.81
CA PRO A 155 4.32 20.76 1.32
C PRO A 155 3.30 19.65 1.09
N ARG A 156 3.80 18.41 1.19
CA ARG A 156 2.97 17.22 1.29
C ARG A 156 2.14 17.26 2.58
N ILE A 157 0.88 16.88 2.46
CA ILE A 157 -0.04 16.64 3.57
C ILE A 157 0.00 15.14 3.85
N THR A 158 0.48 14.77 5.04
CA THR A 158 0.58 13.36 5.47
C THR A 158 -0.49 12.99 6.49
N ASP A 159 -0.97 13.95 7.26
CA ASP A 159 -1.89 13.79 8.39
C ASP A 159 -2.71 15.09 8.64
N GLY A 160 -3.44 15.14 9.76
CA GLY A 160 -4.12 16.35 10.23
C GLY A 160 -5.44 16.65 9.54
N PHE A 161 -6.16 15.62 9.09
CA PHE A 161 -7.42 15.78 8.36
C PHE A 161 -8.52 16.28 9.29
N ALA A 162 -9.35 17.20 8.83
CA ALA A 162 -10.50 17.68 9.62
C ALA A 162 -11.64 16.66 9.69
N SER A 163 -11.63 15.67 8.80
CA SER A 163 -12.57 14.55 8.75
C SER A 163 -11.91 13.37 8.04
N PRO A 164 -12.28 12.12 8.38
CA PRO A 164 -11.69 10.95 7.73
C PRO A 164 -12.07 10.89 6.26
N ILE A 165 -11.19 10.30 5.47
CA ILE A 165 -11.36 10.09 4.03
C ILE A 165 -11.71 8.63 3.79
N THR A 166 -12.63 8.35 2.87
CA THR A 166 -13.02 6.96 2.59
C THR A 166 -12.19 6.40 1.45
N LEU A 167 -11.49 5.28 1.70
CA LEU A 167 -10.87 4.45 0.67
C LEU A 167 -11.76 3.24 0.40
N ARG A 168 -12.06 3.01 -0.88
CA ARG A 168 -12.78 1.83 -1.36
C ARG A 168 -11.91 1.11 -2.38
N LEU A 169 -11.65 -0.17 -2.17
CA LEU A 169 -10.95 -1.02 -3.13
C LEU A 169 -11.91 -2.10 -3.64
N SER A 170 -11.75 -2.44 -4.92
CA SER A 170 -12.46 -3.54 -5.56
C SER A 170 -11.44 -4.41 -6.28
N LEU A 171 -11.29 -5.67 -5.88
CA LEU A 171 -10.31 -6.59 -6.45
C LEU A 171 -10.92 -7.97 -6.69
N ALA A 172 -10.39 -8.72 -7.66
CA ALA A 172 -10.79 -10.11 -7.82
C ALA A 172 -10.45 -10.89 -6.53
N ALA A 173 -11.40 -11.69 -6.04
CA ALA A 173 -11.11 -12.60 -4.95
C ALA A 173 -10.06 -13.62 -5.39
N PRO A 174 -9.17 -14.06 -4.48
CA PRO A 174 -8.40 -15.26 -4.71
C PRO A 174 -9.34 -16.44 -5.01
N PRO A 175 -8.87 -17.47 -5.74
CA PRO A 175 -9.65 -18.66 -6.03
C PRO A 175 -10.30 -19.23 -4.77
N THR A 176 -11.54 -19.68 -4.88
CA THR A 176 -12.30 -20.28 -3.78
C THR A 176 -11.51 -21.45 -3.18
N GLY A 177 -11.27 -21.43 -1.86
CA GLY A 177 -10.51 -22.45 -1.15
C GLY A 177 -9.38 -21.87 -0.28
N THR A 178 -8.97 -20.62 -0.52
CA THR A 178 -8.09 -19.92 0.41
C THR A 178 -8.91 -19.37 1.58
N THR A 179 -8.65 -19.88 2.78
CA THR A 179 -9.21 -19.36 4.05
C THR A 179 -8.36 -18.22 4.62
N GLU A 180 -7.32 -17.80 3.90
CA GLU A 180 -6.39 -16.78 4.38
C GLU A 180 -7.14 -15.44 4.61
N PRO A 181 -7.12 -14.90 5.84
CA PRO A 181 -7.72 -13.60 6.10
C PRO A 181 -6.98 -12.54 5.27
N LEU A 182 -7.77 -11.73 4.56
CA LEU A 182 -7.29 -10.54 3.89
C LEU A 182 -7.33 -9.37 4.85
N GLN A 183 -6.36 -8.48 4.73
CA GLN A 183 -6.24 -7.27 5.54
C GLN A 183 -5.80 -6.11 4.66
N LEU A 184 -6.29 -4.92 4.96
CA LEU A 184 -5.71 -3.69 4.43
C LEU A 184 -4.57 -3.28 5.37
N ALA A 185 -3.42 -2.93 4.83
CA ALA A 185 -2.29 -2.40 5.58
C ALA A 185 -1.76 -1.13 4.93
N PHE A 186 -1.08 -0.31 5.73
CA PHE A 186 -0.40 0.90 5.26
C PHE A 186 1.07 0.88 5.71
N TRP A 187 1.94 1.50 4.92
CA TRP A 187 3.34 1.68 5.27
C TRP A 187 3.51 2.92 6.15
N ASN A 188 4.01 2.75 7.37
CA ASN A 188 4.22 3.86 8.31
C ASN A 188 5.62 4.52 8.21
N GLY A 189 6.45 4.06 7.26
CA GLY A 189 7.84 4.48 7.13
C GLY A 189 8.87 3.49 7.69
N ALA A 190 8.43 2.43 8.36
CA ALA A 190 9.31 1.40 8.91
C ALA A 190 8.76 -0.01 8.71
N GLU A 191 7.45 -0.17 8.86
CA GLU A 191 6.75 -1.45 8.75
C GLU A 191 5.33 -1.26 8.20
N TRP A 192 4.69 -2.39 7.86
CA TRP A 192 3.29 -2.42 7.49
C TRP A 192 2.41 -2.52 8.73
N VAL A 193 1.48 -1.58 8.86
CA VAL A 193 0.52 -1.51 9.96
C VAL A 193 -0.87 -1.82 9.43
N VAL A 194 -1.61 -2.67 10.14
CA VAL A 194 -2.98 -3.04 9.77
C VAL A 194 -3.89 -1.81 9.85
N GLN A 195 -4.56 -1.50 8.75
CA GLN A 195 -5.60 -0.48 8.66
C GLN A 195 -6.96 -1.12 8.89
N PRO A 196 -7.73 -0.71 9.91
CA PRO A 196 -9.10 -1.18 10.09
C PRO A 196 -9.93 -0.94 8.82
N ALA A 197 -10.48 -2.03 8.28
CA ALA A 197 -11.27 -2.03 7.06
C ALA A 197 -12.39 -3.08 7.13
N THR A 198 -13.52 -2.78 6.49
CA THR A 198 -14.57 -3.77 6.24
C THR A 198 -14.26 -4.45 4.91
N ILE A 199 -14.15 -5.79 4.92
CA ILE A 199 -13.87 -6.59 3.72
C ILE A 199 -15.05 -7.50 3.47
N THR A 200 -15.73 -7.31 2.34
CA THR A 200 -16.90 -8.10 1.94
C THR A 200 -16.66 -8.74 0.59
N ARG A 201 -17.02 -10.03 0.46
CA ARG A 201 -17.00 -10.74 -0.81
C ARG A 201 -18.40 -10.70 -1.43
N SER A 202 -18.51 -10.20 -2.65
CA SER A 202 -19.76 -10.23 -3.42
C SER A 202 -19.96 -11.58 -4.11
N ALA A 203 -21.20 -11.82 -4.57
CA ALA A 203 -21.58 -13.09 -5.20
C ALA A 203 -20.83 -13.38 -6.52
N ASN A 204 -20.36 -12.35 -7.22
CA ASN A 204 -19.54 -12.48 -8.44
C ASN A 204 -18.05 -12.73 -8.15
N GLY A 205 -17.66 -12.95 -6.89
CA GLY A 205 -16.27 -13.20 -6.52
C GLY A 205 -15.39 -11.96 -6.50
N THR A 206 -15.96 -10.76 -6.48
CA THR A 206 -15.21 -9.53 -6.20
C THR A 206 -15.10 -9.32 -4.69
N LEU A 207 -13.97 -8.79 -4.24
CA LEU A 207 -13.79 -8.31 -2.88
C LEU A 207 -13.93 -6.79 -2.88
N GLU A 208 -14.76 -6.30 -1.97
CA GLU A 208 -14.84 -4.88 -1.64
C GLU A 208 -14.17 -4.64 -0.29
N VAL A 209 -13.22 -3.70 -0.27
CA VAL A 209 -12.53 -3.27 0.95
C VAL A 209 -12.87 -1.81 1.19
N ILE A 210 -13.42 -1.48 2.35
CA ILE A 210 -13.79 -0.10 2.71
C ILE A 210 -13.08 0.29 4.00
N ALA A 211 -12.32 1.37 3.96
CA ALA A 211 -11.58 1.90 5.11
C ALA A 211 -11.77 3.41 5.26
N GLN A 212 -11.67 3.89 6.50
CA GLN A 212 -11.59 5.31 6.82
C GLN A 212 -10.14 5.66 7.12
N LEU A 213 -9.61 6.67 6.45
CA LEU A 213 -8.21 7.09 6.50
C LEU A 213 -8.08 8.45 7.17
N ASP A 214 -7.05 8.60 7.98
CA ASP A 214 -6.61 9.84 8.62
C ASP A 214 -5.19 10.26 8.19
N HIS A 215 -4.61 9.53 7.24
CA HIS A 215 -3.27 9.78 6.71
C HIS A 215 -3.16 9.37 5.23
N PHE A 216 -2.09 9.83 4.58
CA PHE A 216 -1.77 9.55 3.17
C PHE A 216 -0.39 8.93 3.01
N THR A 217 -0.38 7.68 2.53
CA THR A 217 0.82 6.87 2.33
C THR A 217 0.58 5.78 1.28
N LEU A 218 1.44 4.77 1.27
CA LEU A 218 1.33 3.53 0.54
C LEU A 218 0.44 2.53 1.27
N PHE A 219 -0.58 2.04 0.59
CA PHE A 219 -1.52 1.03 1.07
C PHE A 219 -1.37 -0.27 0.28
N ALA A 220 -1.55 -1.41 0.94
CA ALA A 220 -1.58 -2.72 0.30
C ALA A 220 -2.66 -3.61 0.90
N VAL A 221 -3.27 -4.43 0.04
CA VAL A 221 -4.09 -5.55 0.49
C VAL A 221 -3.17 -6.75 0.64
N LEU A 222 -3.11 -7.28 1.85
CA LEU A 222 -2.28 -8.42 2.23
C LEU A 222 -3.18 -9.63 2.51
N SER A 223 -2.76 -10.84 2.12
CA SER A 223 -3.22 -12.05 2.82
C SER A 223 -2.16 -12.47 3.81
N GLN A 224 -2.58 -12.88 5.00
CA GLN A 224 -1.71 -13.51 5.97
C GLN A 224 -2.33 -14.85 6.37
N PRO A 225 -1.68 -15.98 6.09
CA PRO A 225 -2.19 -17.26 6.53
C PRO A 225 -2.25 -17.30 8.06
N GLU A 226 -3.38 -17.78 8.60
CA GLU A 226 -3.64 -17.86 10.04
C GLU A 226 -2.63 -18.77 10.76
N ALA A 227 -2.15 -19.78 10.04
CA ALA A 227 -0.93 -20.50 10.34
C ALA A 227 -0.08 -20.50 9.05
N PRO A 228 1.02 -19.74 8.98
CA PRO A 228 1.94 -19.85 7.84
C PRO A 228 2.54 -21.27 7.71
N PHE A 229 2.30 -22.12 8.71
CA PHE A 229 2.76 -23.49 8.83
C PHE A 229 1.59 -24.47 8.96
N ALA A 230 0.60 -24.43 8.05
CA ALA A 230 -0.61 -25.26 8.12
C ALA A 230 -0.38 -26.80 8.06
N GLY A 231 0.87 -27.28 8.06
CA GLY A 231 1.19 -28.65 8.41
C GLY A 231 1.37 -28.80 9.92
N ALA A 232 0.66 -29.74 10.55
CA ALA A 232 1.01 -30.16 11.90
C ALA A 232 2.49 -30.52 11.94
N PHE A 233 3.29 -29.73 12.65
CA PHE A 233 4.64 -30.17 12.99
C PHE A 233 4.49 -31.55 13.67
N PRO A 234 5.25 -32.57 13.25
CA PRO A 234 5.17 -33.87 13.91
C PRO A 234 5.40 -33.70 15.41
N ALA A 235 4.71 -34.53 16.21
CA ALA A 235 4.91 -34.55 17.65
C ALA A 235 6.40 -34.78 17.97
N PRO A 236 6.96 -34.11 19.00
CA PRO A 236 8.35 -34.35 19.39
C PRO A 236 8.60 -35.85 19.63
N GLY A 237 9.50 -36.45 18.84
CA GLY A 237 9.84 -37.87 18.94
C GLY A 237 9.29 -38.81 17.86
N SER A 238 8.46 -38.34 16.92
CA SER A 238 8.23 -39.12 15.69
C SER A 238 9.34 -38.86 14.68
N TYR A 239 10.20 -39.86 14.44
CA TYR A 239 11.27 -39.79 13.44
C TYR A 239 10.76 -39.98 12.00
N ASP A 240 9.45 -39.95 11.78
CA ASP A 240 8.87 -39.95 10.46
C ASP A 240 8.98 -38.55 9.87
N THR A 241 9.83 -38.46 8.85
CA THR A 241 10.31 -37.25 8.14
C THR A 241 9.27 -36.12 8.08
N PRO A 242 9.50 -34.97 8.75
CA PRO A 242 8.69 -33.79 8.49
C PRO A 242 8.93 -33.34 7.05
N ILE A 243 7.84 -33.18 6.29
CA ILE A 243 7.84 -32.43 5.03
C ILE A 243 7.26 -31.06 5.37
N TRP A 244 8.13 -30.06 5.49
CA TRP A 244 7.69 -28.67 5.51
C TRP A 244 7.32 -28.26 4.09
N ASP A 245 6.06 -27.88 3.91
CA ASP A 245 5.50 -27.33 2.67
C ASP A 245 5.22 -25.85 2.91
N GLY A 246 6.27 -25.12 3.31
CA GLY A 246 6.10 -23.70 3.56
C GLY A 246 6.03 -22.92 2.26
N LEU A 247 5.52 -21.69 2.38
CA LEU A 247 5.21 -20.88 1.23
C LEU A 247 6.49 -20.60 0.43
N THR A 248 6.39 -20.77 -0.89
CA THR A 248 7.46 -20.37 -1.82
C THR A 248 7.90 -18.93 -1.50
N ASN A 249 9.20 -18.70 -1.46
CA ASN A 249 9.87 -17.45 -1.11
C ASN A 249 9.98 -17.09 0.37
N THR A 250 9.65 -18.01 1.29
CA THR A 250 9.88 -17.79 2.73
C THR A 250 11.38 -17.96 3.06
N PRO A 251 12.05 -16.98 3.69
CA PRO A 251 13.41 -17.17 4.18
C PRO A 251 13.44 -18.18 5.34
N VAL A 252 14.42 -19.09 5.34
CA VAL A 252 14.52 -20.16 6.35
C VAL A 252 14.72 -19.62 7.77
N ALA A 253 15.49 -18.54 7.90
CA ALA A 253 15.74 -17.88 9.17
C ALA A 253 14.43 -17.42 9.84
N SER A 254 13.47 -17.00 9.03
CA SER A 254 12.18 -16.51 9.49
C SER A 254 11.31 -17.66 10.01
N ALA A 255 11.33 -18.80 9.32
CA ALA A 255 10.71 -20.04 9.80
C ALA A 255 11.31 -20.57 11.12
N ALA A 256 12.61 -20.37 11.34
CA ALA A 256 13.28 -20.79 12.58
C ALA A 256 12.95 -19.86 13.77
N HIS A 257 12.86 -18.54 13.54
CA HIS A 257 12.58 -17.55 14.58
C HIS A 257 11.19 -17.69 15.22
N LEU A 258 10.23 -18.27 14.51
CA LEU A 258 8.85 -18.47 14.98
C LEU A 258 8.69 -19.65 15.96
N ARG A 259 9.75 -20.45 16.16
CA ARG A 259 9.74 -21.63 17.04
C ARG A 259 11.08 -21.77 17.77
N PRO A 260 11.19 -21.34 19.04
CA PRO A 260 12.45 -21.41 19.80
C PRO A 260 12.95 -22.85 20.05
N ASP A 261 12.13 -23.86 19.74
CA ASP A 261 12.45 -25.29 19.84
C ASP A 261 13.07 -25.88 18.55
N ILE A 262 13.15 -25.12 17.46
CA ILE A 262 13.81 -25.56 16.22
C ILE A 262 15.33 -25.42 16.35
N ARG A 263 16.06 -26.51 16.11
CA ARG A 263 17.52 -26.57 16.20
C ARG A 263 18.20 -26.40 14.84
N ALA A 264 17.61 -27.01 13.82
CA ALA A 264 18.12 -27.01 12.45
C ALA A 264 16.98 -27.16 11.44
N ILE A 265 17.15 -26.55 10.27
CA ILE A 265 16.30 -26.70 9.10
C ILE A 265 17.18 -27.18 7.95
N TYR A 266 16.82 -28.31 7.36
CA TYR A 266 17.47 -28.83 6.16
C TYR A 266 16.52 -28.65 4.99
N ALA A 267 16.99 -28.13 3.86
CA ALA A 267 16.22 -28.08 2.64
C ALA A 267 16.94 -28.82 1.52
N TYR A 268 16.22 -29.72 0.87
CA TYR A 268 16.67 -30.39 -0.31
C TYR A 268 16.42 -29.50 -1.53
N ASP A 269 17.48 -29.15 -2.25
CA ASP A 269 17.41 -28.45 -3.52
C ASP A 269 17.31 -29.49 -4.65
N PRO A 270 16.13 -29.68 -5.29
CA PRO A 270 15.96 -30.71 -6.30
C PRO A 270 16.75 -30.42 -7.58
N ALA A 271 17.12 -29.15 -7.83
CA ALA A 271 17.88 -28.78 -9.02
C ALA A 271 19.36 -29.19 -8.90
N SER A 272 19.95 -29.07 -7.71
CA SER A 272 21.32 -29.50 -7.43
C SER A 272 21.41 -30.89 -6.81
N GLN A 273 20.29 -31.49 -6.42
CA GLN A 273 20.21 -32.74 -5.65
C GLN A 273 21.04 -32.70 -4.35
N THR A 274 21.18 -31.52 -3.74
CA THR A 274 21.96 -31.33 -2.52
C THR A 274 21.09 -30.84 -1.37
N TRP A 275 21.47 -31.25 -0.16
CA TRP A 275 20.89 -30.71 1.07
C TRP A 275 21.61 -29.42 1.46
N ARG A 276 20.84 -28.35 1.68
CA ARG A 276 21.29 -27.11 2.32
C ARG A 276 20.86 -27.14 3.77
N THR A 277 21.72 -26.70 4.68
CA THR A 277 21.45 -26.75 6.12
C THR A 277 21.50 -25.34 6.70
N TYR A 278 20.47 -24.98 7.45
CA TYR A 278 20.43 -23.80 8.30
C TYR A 278 20.37 -24.25 9.76
N ILE A 279 21.38 -23.89 10.57
CA ILE A 279 21.45 -24.24 11.98
C ILE A 279 21.45 -22.95 12.79
N GLU A 280 20.37 -22.66 13.53
CA GLU A 280 20.32 -21.48 14.40
C GLU A 280 20.92 -21.77 15.80
N ALA A 281 20.97 -23.05 16.22
CA ALA A 281 21.43 -23.43 17.57
C ALA A 281 22.93 -23.76 17.68
N ALA A 282 23.73 -23.56 16.64
CA ALA A 282 25.19 -23.73 16.71
C ALA A 282 25.85 -22.41 16.26
N PRO A 283 26.36 -21.57 17.19
CA PRO A 283 26.89 -20.24 16.86
C PRO A 283 28.10 -20.22 15.90
N ASN A 284 28.58 -21.39 15.45
CA ASN A 284 29.81 -21.54 14.67
C ASN A 284 29.64 -22.28 13.33
N ALA A 285 28.42 -22.63 12.91
CA ALA A 285 28.20 -23.21 11.57
C ALA A 285 27.83 -22.09 10.58
N ALA A 286 28.53 -22.02 9.44
CA ALA A 286 28.27 -21.01 8.42
C ALA A 286 26.79 -21.04 7.99
N SER A 287 26.04 -19.99 8.33
CA SER A 287 24.64 -19.85 7.96
C SER A 287 24.54 -19.42 6.50
N GLU A 288 24.41 -20.35 5.57
CA GLU A 288 23.91 -19.99 4.25
C GLU A 288 22.44 -19.57 4.41
N GLN A 289 22.16 -18.27 4.26
CA GLN A 289 20.80 -17.81 4.08
C GLN A 289 20.32 -18.33 2.72
N PHE A 290 19.29 -19.16 2.72
CA PHE A 290 18.61 -19.55 1.50
C PHE A 290 17.11 -19.32 1.63
N THR A 291 16.49 -19.07 0.48
CA THR A 291 15.06 -18.87 0.36
C THR A 291 14.43 -20.15 -0.18
N LEU A 292 13.30 -20.52 0.41
CA LEU A 292 12.61 -21.75 0.08
C LEU A 292 11.88 -21.63 -1.25
N ARG A 293 12.05 -22.62 -2.13
CA ARG A 293 11.45 -22.68 -3.47
C ARG A 293 10.30 -23.68 -3.49
N ASN A 294 9.37 -23.48 -4.42
CA ASN A 294 8.25 -24.39 -4.60
C ASN A 294 8.76 -25.82 -4.90
N GLY A 295 8.27 -26.82 -4.16
CA GLY A 295 8.68 -28.22 -4.29
C GLY A 295 10.02 -28.59 -3.64
N GLN A 296 10.61 -27.73 -2.80
CA GLN A 296 11.74 -28.13 -1.95
C GLN A 296 11.24 -28.94 -0.76
N LEU A 297 11.88 -30.07 -0.50
CA LEU A 297 11.60 -30.86 0.70
C LEU A 297 12.40 -30.31 1.86
N VAL A 298 11.72 -29.96 2.95
CA VAL A 298 12.36 -29.34 4.12
C VAL A 298 12.14 -30.19 5.36
N ILE A 299 13.23 -30.54 6.03
CA ILE A 299 13.26 -31.28 7.29
C ILE A 299 13.57 -30.30 8.41
N VAL A 300 12.70 -30.24 9.43
CA VAL A 300 12.91 -29.45 10.64
C VAL A 300 13.30 -30.38 11.78
N LEU A 301 14.46 -30.13 12.38
CA LEU A 301 14.92 -30.87 13.57
C LEU A 301 14.60 -30.05 14.82
N THR A 302 13.74 -30.59 15.68
CA THR A 302 13.37 -29.98 16.96
C THR A 302 14.15 -30.59 18.12
N LEU A 303 14.31 -29.85 19.21
CA LEU A 303 14.82 -30.41 20.47
C LEU A 303 13.78 -31.38 21.03
N ALA A 304 14.19 -32.62 21.33
CA ALA A 304 13.37 -33.50 22.15
C ALA A 304 13.12 -32.81 23.51
N PRO A 305 11.88 -32.79 24.04
CA PRO A 305 11.65 -32.30 25.38
C PRO A 305 12.52 -33.09 26.36
N PRO A 306 13.09 -32.46 27.40
CA PRO A 306 13.84 -33.18 28.41
C PRO A 306 12.95 -34.29 28.95
N LEU A 307 13.44 -35.53 28.88
CA LEU A 307 12.75 -36.68 29.47
C LEU A 307 12.42 -36.32 30.91
N ALA A 308 11.13 -36.29 31.24
CA ALA A 308 10.69 -36.10 32.61
C ALA A 308 11.22 -37.28 33.43
N ILE A 309 12.33 -37.07 34.12
CA ILE A 309 12.88 -38.06 35.05
C ILE A 309 11.87 -38.14 36.19
N THR A 310 11.04 -39.18 36.18
CA THR A 310 10.15 -39.45 37.31
C THR A 310 11.05 -39.99 38.42
N PRO A 311 11.19 -39.30 39.56
CA PRO A 311 11.99 -39.83 40.66
C PRO A 311 11.37 -41.14 41.15
N VAL A 312 12.19 -42.19 41.22
CA VAL A 312 11.86 -43.50 41.79
C VAL A 312 11.85 -43.42 43.31
#